data_AF-A0A821DS46-F1
#
_entry.id   AF-A0A821DS46-F1
#
_cell.length_a   1.000
_cell.length_b   1.000
_cell.length_c   1.000
_cell.angle_alpha   90.00
_cell.angle_beta   90.00
_cell.angle_gamma   90.00
#
_symmetry.space_group_name_H-M   'P 1'
#
loop_
_entity.id
_entity.type
_entity.pdbx_description
1 polymer ?
#
loop_
_entity_poly.entity_id
_entity_poly.type
_entity_poly.pdbx_seq_one_letter_code
_entity_poly.pdbx_strand_id
1 'polypeptide(L)'
;MWLSFLSFVILLVGVVQHLDAISSPIPPYTNYTYATELQPNLADLWWSIDDLRKEITFEFHINTTGWIALGISPAGGMIGADIGLGWIDQLGQLHFEDRYAYGFYQPMLDNTTQDWFGLQGREENGWTAIQFKRLLDTCDVMDYPIKSGTNIVIYAYSLEDPVIIDGKATIKYHGDRRYTRAIPLQSYANPPPESKFSGLDYFDFQLYNYSVPSNETTYHCTVYKVPAKFPKRRHAIAHKAIIDPANIDIVHHMLMYECNPSAVFDDKNLPSGICDDLGEVLIPCTSNIATGWAVGGDYINEFPDVAGYPVGGDFEIKYYVIQMHYNNIHQMSNRTDSSGMRFYISNELRQYDIGYLTLGQDSDATAIAIPPYDDRLVIDSYCPALVTQNIPPTGITVVAAFPHTHLQGT
;
A
#
# COMPACT_ATOMS: atom_id res chain seq x y z
N MET A 1 -53.33 -12.59 32.68
CA MET A 1 -52.94 -11.21 33.06
C MET A 1 -51.98 -11.37 34.22
N TRP A 2 -50.68 -11.22 34.09
CA TRP A 2 -49.93 -10.12 33.50
C TRP A 2 -48.71 -10.61 32.71
N LEU A 3 -48.42 -9.92 31.60
CA LEU A 3 -47.27 -10.14 30.73
C LEU A 3 -45.97 -9.71 31.40
N SER A 4 -44.96 -10.57 31.38
CA SER A 4 -43.57 -10.23 31.59
C SER A 4 -42.96 -9.75 30.27
N PHE A 5 -42.64 -8.46 30.20
CA PHE A 5 -41.83 -7.88 29.12
C PHE A 5 -40.36 -8.31 29.29
N LEU A 6 -39.86 -9.14 28.37
CA LEU A 6 -38.42 -9.24 28.12
C LEU A 6 -38.01 -8.05 27.26
N SER A 7 -37.33 -7.07 27.85
CA SER A 7 -36.58 -6.07 27.10
C SER A 7 -35.28 -6.70 26.63
N PHE A 8 -35.19 -7.07 25.36
CA PHE A 8 -33.90 -7.29 24.70
C PHE A 8 -33.26 -5.93 24.45
N VAL A 9 -32.20 -5.62 25.19
CA VAL A 9 -31.26 -4.56 24.80
C VAL A 9 -30.43 -5.13 23.66
N ILE A 10 -30.79 -4.78 22.42
CA ILE A 10 -29.92 -4.97 21.27
C ILE A 10 -28.80 -3.94 21.43
N LEU A 11 -27.64 -4.38 21.95
CA LEU A 11 -26.41 -3.63 21.82
C LEU A 11 -26.01 -3.70 20.34
N LEU A 12 -26.39 -2.69 19.57
CA LEU A 12 -25.75 -2.37 18.30
C LEU A 12 -24.32 -1.94 18.65
N VAL A 13 -23.41 -2.92 18.70
CA VAL A 13 -21.97 -2.65 18.62
C VAL A 13 -21.72 -2.23 17.17
N GLY A 14 -21.99 -0.96 16.87
CA GLY A 14 -21.41 -0.32 15.70
C GLY A 14 -19.90 -0.30 15.94
N VAL A 15 -19.16 -1.18 15.28
CA VAL A 15 -17.72 -1.04 15.17
C VAL A 15 -17.50 0.18 14.29
N VAL A 16 -17.45 1.36 14.91
CA VAL A 16 -16.85 2.53 14.27
C VAL A 16 -15.36 2.20 14.24
N GLN A 17 -14.89 1.65 13.12
CA GLN A 17 -13.46 1.62 12.84
C GLN A 17 -13.04 3.09 12.72
N HIS A 18 -12.55 3.67 13.82
CA HIS A 18 -11.74 4.87 13.74
C HIS A 18 -10.47 4.45 12.99
N LEU A 19 -10.52 4.55 11.66
CA LEU A 19 -9.33 4.59 10.84
C LEU A 19 -8.71 5.95 11.14
N ASP A 20 -7.66 5.95 11.96
CA ASP A 20 -6.91 7.15 12.38
C ASP A 20 -6.32 7.96 11.19
N ALA A 21 -6.55 7.52 9.95
CA ALA A 21 -6.09 8.13 8.72
C ALA A 21 -7.15 8.91 7.92
N ILE A 22 -8.45 8.84 8.20
CA ILE A 22 -9.46 9.53 7.36
C ILE A 22 -9.47 11.05 7.61
N SER A 23 -9.41 11.83 6.54
CA SER A 23 -9.38 13.30 6.60
C SER A 23 -10.75 13.97 6.53
N SER A 24 -11.71 13.36 5.84
CA SER A 24 -13.01 13.97 5.58
C SER A 24 -13.79 14.20 6.87
N PRO A 25 -14.33 15.41 7.11
CA PRO A 25 -15.18 15.69 8.26
C PRO A 25 -16.59 15.09 8.09
N ILE A 26 -16.91 14.58 6.91
CA ILE A 26 -18.22 14.03 6.57
C ILE A 26 -18.20 12.51 6.80
N PRO A 27 -19.11 11.93 7.61
CA PRO A 27 -19.22 10.48 7.76
C PRO A 27 -19.77 9.84 6.49
N PRO A 28 -19.31 8.65 6.06
CA PRO A 28 -19.84 7.98 4.87
C PRO A 28 -21.33 7.63 5.00
N TYR A 29 -22.05 7.52 3.89
CA TYR A 29 -23.48 7.22 3.86
C TYR A 29 -23.82 5.84 4.42
N THR A 30 -22.90 4.89 4.29
CA THR A 30 -23.09 3.50 4.73
C THR A 30 -21.82 2.97 5.37
N ASN A 31 -21.92 1.79 5.99
CA ASN A 31 -20.73 1.08 6.44
C ASN A 31 -20.06 0.40 5.25
N TYR A 32 -18.77 0.65 5.10
CA TYR A 32 -17.94 0.04 4.09
C TYR A 32 -16.97 -0.95 4.71
N THR A 33 -16.63 -1.99 3.94
CA THR A 33 -15.65 -3.01 4.30
C THR A 33 -14.24 -2.43 4.29
N TYR A 34 -13.96 -1.55 3.32
CA TYR A 34 -12.63 -0.99 3.09
C TYR A 34 -12.67 0.53 3.05
N ALA A 35 -11.58 1.13 3.50
CA ALA A 35 -11.39 2.57 3.47
C ALA A 35 -9.90 2.91 3.38
N THR A 36 -9.59 3.99 2.70
CA THR A 36 -8.26 4.59 2.72
C THR A 36 -8.35 6.09 2.55
N GLU A 37 -7.49 6.82 3.27
CA GLU A 37 -7.14 8.18 2.88
C GLU A 37 -6.27 8.11 1.64
N LEU A 38 -6.67 8.79 0.57
CA LEU A 38 -5.94 8.87 -0.69
C LEU A 38 -4.85 9.93 -0.62
N GLN A 39 -5.18 11.10 -0.06
CA GLN A 39 -4.27 12.23 0.15
C GLN A 39 -4.64 12.95 1.45
N PRO A 40 -3.66 13.22 2.35
CA PRO A 40 -3.89 13.95 3.58
C PRO A 40 -4.60 15.28 3.39
N ASN A 41 -5.68 15.48 4.16
CA ASN A 41 -6.56 16.65 4.17
C ASN A 41 -7.25 16.98 2.83
N LEU A 42 -7.23 16.05 1.88
CA LEU A 42 -7.75 16.28 0.52
C LEU A 42 -8.73 15.23 0.05
N ALA A 43 -8.42 13.94 0.17
CA ALA A 43 -9.16 12.91 -0.55
C ALA A 43 -9.24 11.60 0.25
N ASP A 44 -10.43 11.02 0.35
CA ASP A 44 -10.69 9.74 1.02
C ASP A 44 -11.59 8.86 0.16
N LEU A 45 -11.36 7.55 0.20
CA LEU A 45 -12.12 6.56 -0.57
C LEU A 45 -12.57 5.40 0.32
N TRP A 46 -13.86 5.09 0.24
CA TRP A 46 -14.47 3.91 0.83
C TRP A 46 -15.03 3.01 -0.26
N TRP A 47 -15.00 1.69 -0.03
CA TRP A 47 -15.67 0.78 -0.94
C TRP A 47 -16.06 -0.55 -0.31
N SER A 48 -16.96 -1.25 -0.98
CA SER A 48 -17.38 -2.62 -0.65
C SER A 48 -17.70 -3.36 -1.92
N ILE A 49 -17.46 -4.67 -1.89
CA ILE A 49 -17.69 -5.56 -3.02
C ILE A 49 -18.83 -6.50 -2.66
N ASP A 50 -19.82 -6.58 -3.54
CA ASP A 50 -20.83 -7.61 -3.53
C ASP A 50 -20.36 -8.75 -4.45
N ASP A 51 -19.82 -9.81 -3.83
CA ASP A 51 -19.31 -10.98 -4.56
C ASP A 51 -20.38 -11.74 -5.35
N LEU A 52 -21.65 -11.65 -4.94
CA LEU A 52 -22.76 -12.32 -5.62
C LEU A 52 -23.16 -11.55 -6.87
N ARG A 53 -23.22 -10.21 -6.78
CA ARG A 53 -23.55 -9.33 -7.90
C ARG A 53 -22.35 -8.98 -8.78
N LYS A 54 -21.13 -9.28 -8.32
CA LYS A 54 -19.88 -8.82 -8.93
C LYS A 54 -19.89 -7.31 -9.12
N GLU A 55 -20.30 -6.58 -8.09
CA GLU A 55 -20.44 -5.13 -8.10
C GLU A 55 -19.55 -4.52 -7.01
N ILE A 56 -18.92 -3.39 -7.31
CA ILE A 56 -18.23 -2.55 -6.35
C ILE A 56 -19.02 -1.27 -6.15
N THR A 57 -19.22 -0.89 -4.88
CA THR A 57 -19.79 0.40 -4.51
C THR A 57 -18.71 1.23 -3.84
N PHE A 58 -18.48 2.43 -4.35
CA PHE A 58 -17.55 3.41 -3.82
C PHE A 58 -18.30 4.55 -3.14
N GLU A 59 -17.66 5.18 -2.17
CA GLU A 59 -17.95 6.56 -1.77
C GLU A 59 -16.63 7.33 -1.77
N PHE A 60 -16.58 8.41 -2.54
CA PHE A 60 -15.38 9.21 -2.76
C PHE A 60 -15.62 10.62 -2.23
N HIS A 61 -14.79 11.05 -1.29
CA HIS A 61 -14.82 12.38 -0.70
C HIS A 61 -13.60 13.15 -1.16
N ILE A 62 -13.80 14.39 -1.58
CA ILE A 62 -12.69 15.31 -1.86
C ILE A 62 -12.97 16.72 -1.32
N ASN A 63 -11.94 17.39 -0.84
CA ASN A 63 -11.99 18.75 -0.32
C ASN A 63 -12.11 19.77 -1.46
N THR A 64 -13.33 19.90 -1.98
CA THR A 64 -13.74 20.85 -3.01
C THR A 64 -15.26 21.10 -2.96
N THR A 65 -15.73 22.05 -3.78
CA THR A 65 -17.16 22.35 -4.01
C THR A 65 -17.44 22.40 -5.51
N GLY A 66 -16.85 21.47 -6.24
CA GLY A 66 -16.85 21.41 -7.70
C GLY A 66 -16.86 19.96 -8.14
N TRP A 67 -16.64 19.72 -9.44
CA TRP A 67 -16.65 18.33 -9.92
C TRP A 67 -15.48 17.52 -9.37
N ILE A 68 -15.76 16.24 -9.16
CA ILE A 68 -14.81 15.21 -8.74
C ILE A 68 -14.89 14.06 -9.73
N ALA A 69 -13.75 13.43 -10.00
CA ALA A 69 -13.69 12.25 -10.86
C ALA A 69 -12.78 11.19 -10.25
N LEU A 70 -13.20 9.94 -10.38
CA LEU A 70 -12.42 8.76 -10.03
C LEU A 70 -12.45 7.80 -11.22
N GLY A 71 -11.31 7.24 -11.57
CA GLY A 71 -11.23 6.27 -12.65
C GLY A 71 -10.25 5.15 -12.38
N ILE A 72 -10.41 4.07 -13.13
CA ILE A 72 -9.49 2.94 -13.16
C ILE A 72 -8.66 3.06 -14.43
N SER A 73 -7.34 3.02 -14.29
CA SER A 73 -6.40 3.25 -15.38
C SER A 73 -5.50 2.03 -15.61
N PRO A 74 -5.21 1.68 -16.88
CA PRO A 74 -4.25 0.63 -17.21
C PRO A 74 -2.82 0.97 -16.78
N ALA A 75 -2.44 2.26 -16.79
CA ALA A 75 -1.05 2.70 -16.61
C ALA A 75 -0.90 3.91 -15.68
N GLY A 76 -1.96 4.28 -14.96
CA GLY A 76 -1.96 5.42 -14.03
C GLY A 76 -2.05 6.81 -14.67
N GLY A 77 -2.19 6.87 -16.00
CA GLY A 77 -2.49 8.09 -16.76
C GLY A 77 -3.92 8.12 -17.29
N MET A 78 -4.27 9.18 -18.04
CA MET A 78 -5.60 9.32 -18.61
C MET A 78 -5.89 8.31 -19.74
N ILE A 79 -4.90 7.97 -20.57
CA ILE A 79 -5.13 7.14 -21.76
C ILE A 79 -5.61 5.75 -21.34
N GLY A 80 -6.79 5.35 -21.84
CA GLY A 80 -7.43 4.09 -21.53
C GLY A 80 -8.12 4.05 -20.18
N ALA A 81 -8.20 5.19 -19.47
CA ALA A 81 -8.86 5.25 -18.19
C ALA A 81 -10.37 5.38 -18.34
N ASP A 82 -11.03 4.69 -17.44
CA ASP A 82 -12.47 4.49 -17.35
C ASP A 82 -12.96 5.14 -16.05
N ILE A 83 -13.81 6.17 -16.19
CA ILE A 83 -13.94 7.29 -15.24
C ILE A 83 -15.40 7.59 -14.91
N GLY A 84 -15.75 7.52 -13.63
CA GLY A 84 -16.93 8.17 -13.09
C GLY A 84 -16.66 9.61 -12.70
N LEU A 85 -17.43 10.56 -13.21
CA LEU A 85 -17.35 11.99 -12.90
C LEU A 85 -18.68 12.49 -12.33
N GLY A 86 -18.64 13.26 -11.24
CA GLY A 86 -19.86 13.85 -10.68
C GLY A 86 -19.64 15.17 -9.98
N TRP A 87 -20.74 15.89 -9.78
CA TRP A 87 -20.80 17.16 -9.05
C TRP A 87 -22.19 17.37 -8.44
N ILE A 88 -22.28 18.28 -7.48
CA ILE A 88 -23.55 18.66 -6.84
C ILE A 88 -23.89 20.06 -7.31
N ASP A 89 -25.02 20.22 -8.00
CA ASP A 89 -25.40 21.54 -8.47
C ASP A 89 -25.89 22.47 -7.34
N GLN A 90 -26.15 23.72 -7.68
CA GLN A 90 -26.63 24.74 -6.75
C GLN A 90 -27.97 24.41 -6.07
N LEU A 91 -28.73 23.44 -6.59
CA LEU A 91 -29.98 22.96 -6.01
C LEU A 91 -29.76 21.75 -5.08
N GLY A 92 -28.51 21.28 -4.94
CA GLY A 92 -28.16 20.09 -4.18
C GLY A 92 -28.38 18.79 -4.95
N GLN A 93 -28.57 18.85 -6.27
CA GLN A 93 -28.80 17.66 -7.08
C GLN A 93 -27.47 17.06 -7.56
N LEU A 94 -27.33 15.74 -7.39
CA LEU A 94 -26.23 14.98 -7.99
C LEU A 94 -26.38 14.90 -9.51
N HIS A 95 -25.32 15.27 -10.21
CA HIS A 95 -25.09 14.91 -11.61
C HIS A 95 -23.91 13.94 -11.67
N PHE A 96 -24.04 12.89 -12.47
CA PHE A 96 -23.03 11.85 -12.58
C PHE A 96 -22.95 11.34 -14.01
N GLU A 97 -21.75 11.17 -14.51
CA GLU A 97 -21.44 10.80 -15.88
C GLU A 97 -20.37 9.72 -15.91
N ASP A 98 -20.56 8.79 -16.84
CA ASP A 98 -19.59 7.76 -17.19
C ASP A 98 -18.82 8.21 -18.42
N ARG A 99 -17.49 8.13 -18.33
CA ARG A 99 -16.58 8.74 -19.29
C ARG A 99 -15.36 7.87 -19.52
N TYR A 100 -14.93 7.85 -20.77
CA TYR A 100 -13.71 7.18 -21.19
C TYR A 100 -12.68 8.17 -21.75
N ALA A 101 -11.43 7.98 -21.35
CA ALA A 101 -10.32 8.83 -21.73
C ALA A 101 -9.45 8.19 -22.83
N TYR A 102 -9.67 8.63 -24.07
CA TYR A 102 -8.89 8.22 -25.25
C TYR A 102 -7.50 8.88 -25.34
N GLY A 103 -7.22 9.89 -24.51
CA GLY A 103 -6.06 10.76 -24.65
C GLY A 103 -5.89 11.72 -23.47
N PHE A 104 -4.89 12.60 -23.56
CA PHE A 104 -4.67 13.69 -22.60
C PHE A 104 -5.56 14.91 -22.90
N TYR A 105 -6.86 14.66 -23.08
CA TYR A 105 -7.89 15.67 -23.31
C TYR A 105 -9.16 15.28 -22.56
N GLN A 106 -10.19 16.13 -22.60
CA GLN A 106 -11.44 15.90 -21.86
C GLN A 106 -11.99 14.48 -22.16
N PRO A 107 -12.19 13.63 -21.13
CA PRO A 107 -12.78 12.30 -21.31
C PRO A 107 -14.14 12.40 -21.99
N MET A 108 -14.39 11.54 -22.97
CA MET A 108 -15.65 11.55 -23.72
C MET A 108 -16.72 10.80 -22.93
N LEU A 109 -17.97 11.22 -23.05
CA LEU A 109 -19.10 10.47 -22.48
C LEU A 109 -19.12 9.07 -23.09
N ASP A 110 -19.22 8.06 -22.23
CA ASP A 110 -19.53 6.71 -22.70
C ASP A 110 -21.00 6.69 -23.13
N ASN A 111 -21.21 6.68 -24.44
CA ASN A 111 -22.55 6.62 -25.04
C ASN A 111 -22.90 5.21 -25.51
N THR A 112 -21.98 4.25 -25.38
CA THR A 112 -22.16 2.86 -25.77
C THR A 112 -22.86 2.09 -24.67
N THR A 113 -22.36 2.23 -23.45
CA THR A 113 -22.85 1.55 -22.26
C THR A 113 -22.65 2.46 -21.06
N GLN A 114 -23.60 2.46 -20.14
CA GLN A 114 -23.53 3.25 -18.92
C GLN A 114 -23.25 2.26 -17.80
N ASP A 115 -22.02 2.23 -17.32
CA ASP A 115 -21.53 1.23 -16.39
C ASP A 115 -21.21 1.80 -15.00
N TRP A 116 -21.14 3.13 -14.89
CA TRP A 116 -20.97 3.83 -13.62
C TRP A 116 -22.23 4.58 -13.17
N PHE A 117 -22.81 4.13 -12.08
CA PHE A 117 -24.07 4.67 -11.58
C PHE A 117 -23.86 5.51 -10.32
N GLY A 118 -24.07 6.81 -10.44
CA GLY A 118 -24.21 7.72 -9.29
C GLY A 118 -25.44 7.36 -8.46
N LEU A 119 -25.28 7.17 -7.16
CA LEU A 119 -26.35 6.81 -6.24
C LEU A 119 -26.87 8.03 -5.48
N GLN A 120 -25.96 8.77 -4.88
CA GLN A 120 -26.26 9.96 -4.08
C GLN A 120 -24.99 10.77 -3.84
N GLY A 121 -25.14 12.06 -3.57
CA GLY A 121 -24.00 12.94 -3.30
C GLY A 121 -24.42 14.19 -2.54
N ARG A 122 -23.46 14.78 -1.84
CA ARG A 122 -23.66 15.99 -1.03
C ARG A 122 -22.40 16.85 -1.03
N GLU A 123 -22.60 18.13 -0.81
CA GLU A 123 -21.54 19.07 -0.47
C GLU A 123 -21.76 19.59 0.95
N GLU A 124 -20.75 19.42 1.80
CA GLU A 124 -20.81 19.85 3.19
C GLU A 124 -19.39 20.22 3.67
N ASN A 125 -19.27 21.30 4.45
CA ASN A 125 -17.99 21.70 5.07
C ASN A 125 -16.82 21.89 4.07
N GLY A 126 -17.12 22.25 2.81
CA GLY A 126 -16.11 22.42 1.75
C GLY A 126 -15.67 21.11 1.08
N TRP A 127 -16.37 20.01 1.34
CA TRP A 127 -16.11 18.70 0.72
C TRP A 127 -17.28 18.27 -0.16
N THR A 128 -16.96 17.72 -1.33
CA THR A 128 -17.90 17.01 -2.20
C THR A 128 -17.76 15.52 -1.94
N ALA A 129 -18.87 14.85 -1.62
CA ALA A 129 -18.95 13.43 -1.31
C ALA A 129 -19.95 12.75 -2.23
N ILE A 130 -19.51 11.78 -3.03
CA ILE A 130 -20.37 11.06 -3.99
C ILE A 130 -20.23 9.56 -3.79
N GLN A 131 -21.38 8.89 -3.68
CA GLN A 131 -21.51 7.44 -3.69
C GLN A 131 -21.92 6.99 -5.09
N PHE A 132 -21.20 6.02 -5.65
CA PHE A 132 -21.45 5.46 -6.97
C PHE A 132 -21.05 3.98 -7.02
N LYS A 133 -21.48 3.27 -8.05
CA LYS A 133 -21.22 1.83 -8.19
C LYS A 133 -21.02 1.41 -9.63
N ARG A 134 -20.36 0.27 -9.81
CA ARG A 134 -20.09 -0.36 -11.11
C ARG A 134 -19.84 -1.86 -10.96
N LEU A 135 -20.09 -2.64 -12.01
CA LEU A 135 -19.69 -4.05 -12.06
C LEU A 135 -18.16 -4.20 -12.07
N LEU A 136 -17.63 -5.26 -11.46
CA LEU A 136 -16.19 -5.54 -11.46
C LEU A 136 -15.64 -5.75 -12.88
N ASP A 137 -16.44 -6.34 -13.75
CA ASP A 137 -16.16 -6.51 -15.18
C ASP A 137 -17.48 -6.30 -15.93
N THR A 138 -17.53 -5.27 -16.77
CA THR A 138 -18.72 -4.87 -17.52
C THR A 138 -18.80 -5.54 -18.88
N CYS A 139 -17.71 -6.21 -19.30
CA CYS A 139 -17.53 -6.75 -20.64
C CYS A 139 -17.62 -5.68 -21.76
N ASP A 140 -17.54 -4.40 -21.43
CA ASP A 140 -17.37 -3.31 -22.39
C ASP A 140 -15.87 -3.16 -22.74
N VAL A 141 -15.59 -2.98 -24.03
CA VAL A 141 -14.25 -2.78 -24.57
C VAL A 141 -13.66 -1.41 -24.18
N MET A 142 -14.52 -0.48 -23.82
CA MET A 142 -14.17 0.85 -23.33
C MET A 142 -13.92 0.85 -21.82
N ASP A 143 -14.12 -0.27 -21.15
CA ASP A 143 -14.04 -0.36 -19.71
C ASP A 143 -12.79 -1.08 -19.24
N TYR A 144 -12.22 -0.61 -18.13
CA TYR A 144 -11.12 -1.30 -17.48
C TYR A 144 -11.62 -2.23 -16.37
N PRO A 145 -11.48 -3.55 -16.52
CA PRO A 145 -11.98 -4.50 -15.52
C PRO A 145 -11.20 -4.39 -14.22
N ILE A 146 -11.92 -4.32 -13.10
CA ILE A 146 -11.34 -4.38 -11.76
C ILE A 146 -11.04 -5.84 -11.47
N LYS A 147 -9.77 -6.21 -11.51
CA LYS A 147 -9.30 -7.59 -11.28
C LYS A 147 -8.68 -7.74 -9.89
N SER A 148 -8.51 -8.98 -9.47
CA SER A 148 -7.71 -9.30 -8.29
C SER A 148 -6.25 -8.86 -8.51
N GLY A 149 -5.60 -8.38 -7.45
CA GLY A 149 -4.29 -7.72 -7.54
C GLY A 149 -4.43 -6.20 -7.55
N THR A 150 -3.36 -5.52 -7.95
CA THR A 150 -3.27 -4.06 -7.91
C THR A 150 -4.09 -3.42 -9.03
N ASN A 151 -4.98 -2.49 -8.67
CA ASN A 151 -5.69 -1.63 -9.61
C ASN A 151 -5.08 -0.22 -9.50
N ILE A 152 -4.89 0.47 -10.63
CA ILE A 152 -4.39 1.85 -10.58
C ILE A 152 -5.58 2.79 -10.63
N VAL A 153 -5.88 3.40 -9.49
CA VAL A 153 -6.93 4.42 -9.35
C VAL A 153 -6.34 5.77 -9.68
N ILE A 154 -6.97 6.50 -10.59
CA ILE A 154 -6.69 7.91 -10.85
C ILE A 154 -7.85 8.75 -10.33
N TYR A 155 -7.57 9.95 -9.85
CA TYR A 155 -8.61 10.89 -9.47
C TYR A 155 -8.19 12.32 -9.75
N ALA A 156 -9.18 13.15 -10.03
CA ALA A 156 -8.99 14.56 -10.32
C ALA A 156 -10.19 15.37 -9.85
N TYR A 157 -9.99 16.67 -9.67
CA TYR A 157 -11.07 17.55 -9.26
C TYR A 157 -10.90 19.00 -9.74
N SER A 158 -11.99 19.74 -9.63
CA SER A 158 -12.07 21.17 -9.88
C SER A 158 -12.68 21.90 -8.70
N LEU A 159 -12.41 23.20 -8.63
CA LEU A 159 -13.02 24.12 -7.67
C LEU A 159 -14.36 24.69 -8.18
N GLU A 160 -14.76 24.30 -9.38
CA GLU A 160 -15.94 24.80 -10.09
C GLU A 160 -16.70 23.63 -10.71
N ASP A 161 -18.02 23.70 -10.61
CA ASP A 161 -18.94 22.79 -11.30
C ASP A 161 -18.85 22.94 -12.82
N PRO A 162 -19.20 21.88 -13.58
CA PRO A 162 -19.35 21.97 -15.01
C PRO A 162 -20.46 22.93 -15.39
N VAL A 163 -20.24 23.68 -16.48
CA VAL A 163 -21.29 24.54 -17.06
C VAL A 163 -22.03 23.74 -18.13
N ILE A 164 -23.36 23.68 -18.03
CA ILE A 164 -24.19 23.03 -19.04
C ILE A 164 -24.37 23.97 -20.25
N ILE A 165 -23.85 23.56 -21.40
CA ILE A 165 -23.98 24.26 -22.68
C ILE A 165 -24.59 23.27 -23.68
N ASP A 166 -25.72 23.63 -24.29
CA ASP A 166 -26.46 22.77 -25.24
C ASP A 166 -26.77 21.36 -24.69
N GLY A 167 -27.09 21.27 -23.41
CA GLY A 167 -27.40 20.01 -22.72
C GLY A 167 -26.17 19.14 -22.44
N LYS A 168 -24.95 19.67 -22.59
CA LYS A 168 -23.70 18.96 -22.30
C LYS A 168 -22.90 19.66 -21.21
N ALA A 169 -22.38 18.88 -20.28
CA ALA A 169 -21.45 19.38 -19.26
C ALA A 169 -20.11 19.75 -19.90
N THR A 170 -19.73 21.02 -19.77
CA THR A 170 -18.40 21.52 -20.11
C THR A 170 -17.52 21.42 -18.87
N ILE A 171 -16.57 20.49 -18.89
CA ILE A 171 -15.71 20.20 -17.74
C ILE A 171 -14.48 21.09 -17.79
N LYS A 172 -14.28 21.89 -16.75
CA LYS A 172 -13.08 22.70 -16.61
C LYS A 172 -11.86 21.81 -16.35
N TYR A 173 -10.73 22.12 -16.99
CA TYR A 173 -9.48 21.39 -16.78
C TYR A 173 -9.04 21.38 -15.31
N HIS A 174 -8.67 20.21 -14.80
CA HIS A 174 -8.25 20.03 -13.40
C HIS A 174 -6.92 20.72 -13.05
N GLY A 175 -6.07 21.07 -14.03
CA GLY A 175 -4.74 21.59 -13.73
C GLY A 175 -3.92 20.52 -12.99
N ASP A 176 -3.19 20.92 -11.95
CA ASP A 176 -2.36 20.01 -11.15
C ASP A 176 -3.14 19.28 -10.04
N ARG A 177 -4.47 19.43 -9.99
CA ARG A 177 -5.38 18.70 -9.09
C ARG A 177 -5.71 17.31 -9.62
N ARG A 178 -4.66 16.50 -9.85
CA ARG A 178 -4.74 15.15 -10.40
C ARG A 178 -3.74 14.24 -9.70
N TYR A 179 -4.16 13.02 -9.41
CA TYR A 179 -3.40 12.08 -8.58
C TYR A 179 -3.64 10.65 -9.05
N THR A 180 -2.71 9.78 -8.68
CA THR A 180 -2.72 8.37 -9.03
C THR A 180 -2.34 7.55 -7.81
N ARG A 181 -3.03 6.44 -7.56
CA ARG A 181 -2.72 5.52 -6.48
C ARG A 181 -2.98 4.06 -6.89
N ALA A 182 -2.02 3.20 -6.57
CA ALA A 182 -2.17 1.75 -6.67
C ALA A 182 -2.98 1.22 -5.47
N ILE A 183 -4.10 0.54 -5.71
CA ILE A 183 -4.99 0.01 -4.68
C ILE A 183 -5.46 -1.40 -5.08
N PRO A 184 -5.26 -2.43 -4.25
CA PRO A 184 -5.82 -3.76 -4.49
C PRO A 184 -7.31 -3.82 -4.10
N LEU A 185 -8.18 -3.21 -4.92
CA LEU A 185 -9.60 -3.03 -4.60
C LEU A 185 -10.35 -4.31 -4.17
N GLN A 186 -10.01 -5.48 -4.72
CA GLN A 186 -10.67 -6.74 -4.35
C GLN A 186 -10.13 -7.44 -3.09
N SER A 187 -8.92 -7.11 -2.67
CA SER A 187 -8.20 -7.86 -1.63
C SER A 187 -7.50 -6.94 -0.65
N TYR A 188 -8.03 -5.73 -0.48
CA TYR A 188 -7.46 -4.74 0.41
C TYR A 188 -7.57 -5.22 1.85
N ALA A 189 -6.45 -5.22 2.56
CA ALA A 189 -6.45 -5.42 4.00
C ALA A 189 -6.27 -4.04 4.61
N ASN A 190 -7.27 -3.56 5.36
CA ASN A 190 -7.10 -2.31 6.09
C ASN A 190 -5.90 -2.49 7.04
N PRO A 191 -4.89 -1.61 7.01
CA PRO A 191 -3.78 -1.72 7.92
C PRO A 191 -4.30 -1.64 9.37
N PRO A 192 -3.78 -2.46 10.29
CA PRO A 192 -4.22 -2.42 11.68
C PRO A 192 -3.85 -1.06 12.29
N PRO A 193 -4.73 -0.48 13.15
CA PRO A 193 -4.40 0.76 13.83
C PRO A 193 -3.21 0.52 14.77
N GLU A 194 -2.32 1.51 14.88
CA GLU A 194 -1.12 1.39 15.71
C GLU A 194 -1.46 1.13 17.19
N SER A 195 -2.61 1.62 17.65
CA SER A 195 -3.14 1.39 19.01
C SER A 195 -3.31 -0.10 19.34
N LYS A 196 -3.49 -0.98 18.35
CA LYS A 196 -3.56 -2.44 18.53
C LYS A 196 -2.28 -3.01 19.15
N PHE A 197 -1.13 -2.39 18.88
CA PHE A 197 0.18 -2.84 19.37
C PHE A 197 0.63 -2.08 20.63
N SER A 198 -0.24 -1.23 21.20
CA SER A 198 0.05 -0.47 22.40
C SER A 198 0.38 -1.37 23.59
N GLY A 199 1.46 -1.06 24.30
CA GLY A 199 1.93 -1.83 25.46
C GLY A 199 2.74 -3.09 25.13
N LEU A 200 2.92 -3.43 23.85
CA LEU A 200 3.86 -4.48 23.45
C LEU A 200 5.30 -3.98 23.49
N ASP A 201 6.21 -4.89 23.78
CA ASP A 201 7.64 -4.67 23.55
C ASP A 201 7.91 -4.50 22.06
N TYR A 202 8.93 -3.72 21.71
CA TYR A 202 9.39 -3.58 20.33
C TYR A 202 10.91 -3.40 20.26
N PHE A 203 11.46 -3.52 19.06
CA PHE A 203 12.81 -3.04 18.77
C PHE A 203 12.92 -2.46 17.36
N ASP A 204 13.78 -1.46 17.25
CA ASP A 204 13.92 -0.62 16.06
C ASP A 204 15.29 -0.82 15.42
N PHE A 205 15.28 -1.08 14.12
CA PHE A 205 16.39 -1.00 13.19
C PHE A 205 16.32 0.36 12.50
N GLN A 206 16.78 1.39 13.22
CA GLN A 206 16.55 2.78 12.84
C GLN A 206 17.87 3.54 12.80
N LEU A 207 18.04 4.31 11.72
CA LEU A 207 19.10 5.31 11.62
C LEU A 207 18.77 6.49 12.54
N TYR A 208 19.79 7.15 13.07
CA TYR A 208 19.58 8.32 13.93
C TYR A 208 20.39 9.48 13.41
N ASN A 209 19.71 10.57 13.01
CA ASN A 209 20.33 11.77 12.45
C ASN A 209 21.33 11.46 11.33
N TYR A 210 21.03 10.49 10.48
CA TYR A 210 21.91 10.10 9.37
C TYR A 210 21.94 11.22 8.32
N SER A 211 23.14 11.69 7.98
CA SER A 211 23.30 12.70 6.93
C SER A 211 23.16 12.04 5.57
N VAL A 212 22.02 12.23 4.92
CA VAL A 212 21.73 11.66 3.60
C VAL A 212 22.62 12.34 2.54
N PRO A 213 23.37 11.58 1.73
CA PRO A 213 24.14 12.13 0.60
C PRO A 213 23.23 12.85 -0.40
N SER A 214 23.79 13.85 -1.09
CA SER A 214 23.08 14.57 -2.15
C SER A 214 23.07 13.82 -3.49
N ASN A 215 23.57 12.59 -3.53
CA ASN A 215 23.51 11.73 -4.72
C ASN A 215 22.06 11.40 -5.06
N GLU A 216 21.76 11.29 -6.35
CA GLU A 216 20.41 10.93 -6.83
C GLU A 216 19.91 9.61 -6.23
N THR A 217 20.79 8.62 -6.16
CA THR A 217 20.50 7.31 -5.58
C THR A 217 21.54 6.98 -4.52
N THR A 218 21.07 6.57 -3.33
CA THR A 218 21.95 6.11 -2.24
C THR A 218 21.38 4.85 -1.61
N TYR A 219 22.20 3.81 -1.49
CA TYR A 219 21.91 2.63 -0.68
C TYR A 219 22.80 2.65 0.56
N HIS A 220 22.20 2.84 1.73
CA HIS A 220 22.88 2.82 3.02
C HIS A 220 22.59 1.52 3.77
N CYS A 221 23.61 0.85 4.25
CA CYS A 221 23.50 -0.40 4.98
C CYS A 221 24.02 -0.24 6.40
N THR A 222 23.26 -0.75 7.38
CA THR A 222 23.65 -0.76 8.79
C THR A 222 23.38 -2.12 9.40
N VAL A 223 24.41 -2.68 10.05
CA VAL A 223 24.32 -3.93 10.81
C VAL A 223 23.78 -3.62 12.21
N TYR A 224 22.79 -4.39 12.65
CA TYR A 224 22.25 -4.35 14.00
C TYR A 224 22.33 -5.72 14.65
N LYS A 225 22.56 -5.72 15.96
CA LYS A 225 22.45 -6.91 16.79
C LYS A 225 21.07 -6.98 17.43
N VAL A 226 20.52 -8.19 17.53
CA VAL A 226 19.30 -8.44 18.29
C VAL A 226 19.48 -7.95 19.75
N PRO A 227 18.55 -7.13 20.28
CA PRO A 227 18.70 -6.57 21.62
C PRO A 227 18.76 -7.64 22.72
N ALA A 228 19.70 -7.49 23.67
CA ALA A 228 19.89 -8.42 24.78
C ALA A 228 18.68 -8.53 25.74
N LYS A 229 17.73 -7.59 25.67
CA LYS A 229 16.48 -7.62 26.46
C LYS A 229 15.56 -8.80 26.11
N PHE A 230 15.80 -9.49 25.00
CA PHE A 230 15.08 -10.71 24.62
C PHE A 230 16.00 -11.93 24.74
N PRO A 231 16.30 -12.41 25.97
CA PRO A 231 17.26 -13.49 26.19
C PRO A 231 16.73 -14.86 25.74
N LYS A 232 15.42 -14.99 25.55
CA LYS A 232 14.76 -16.20 25.04
C LYS A 232 14.12 -15.90 23.70
N ARG A 233 13.86 -16.95 22.93
CA ARG A 233 13.06 -16.88 21.70
C ARG A 233 11.70 -16.21 21.95
N ARG A 234 11.32 -15.30 21.06
CA ARG A 234 10.04 -14.58 21.00
C ARG A 234 9.55 -14.54 19.56
N HIS A 235 8.33 -14.04 19.37
CA HIS A 235 7.77 -13.78 18.06
C HIS A 235 7.54 -12.29 17.86
N ALA A 236 8.05 -11.75 16.76
CA ALA A 236 7.50 -10.53 16.20
C ALA A 236 6.17 -10.87 15.52
N ILE A 237 5.12 -10.08 15.79
CA ILE A 237 3.77 -10.31 15.27
C ILE A 237 3.32 -9.27 14.26
N ALA A 238 4.08 -8.19 14.14
CA ALA A 238 3.93 -7.18 13.12
C ALA A 238 5.27 -6.47 12.92
N HIS A 239 5.46 -5.90 11.73
CA HIS A 239 6.54 -4.96 11.48
C HIS A 239 5.97 -3.61 11.05
N LYS A 240 6.72 -2.54 11.36
CA LYS A 240 6.37 -1.17 10.99
C LYS A 240 7.53 -0.47 10.30
N ALA A 241 7.26 0.18 9.17
CA ALA A 241 8.15 1.19 8.60
C ALA A 241 8.06 2.48 9.41
N ILE A 242 9.21 2.93 9.93
CA ILE A 242 9.39 4.23 10.57
C ILE A 242 9.95 5.15 9.50
N ILE A 243 9.18 6.14 9.08
CA ILE A 243 9.61 7.14 8.10
C ILE A 243 9.73 8.47 8.81
N ASP A 244 10.90 9.12 8.69
CA ASP A 244 11.07 10.50 9.08
C ASP A 244 10.11 11.36 8.24
N PRO A 245 9.17 12.11 8.85
CA PRO A 245 8.20 12.91 8.10
C PRO A 245 8.86 13.92 7.16
N ALA A 246 10.08 14.36 7.48
CA ALA A 246 10.83 15.25 6.62
C ALA A 246 11.28 14.56 5.32
N ASN A 247 11.42 13.22 5.29
CA ASN A 247 12.01 12.44 4.20
C ASN A 247 11.06 11.46 3.52
N ILE A 248 9.75 11.65 3.68
CA ILE A 248 8.73 10.84 2.99
C ILE A 248 8.87 10.90 1.45
N ASP A 249 9.48 11.96 0.94
CA ASP A 249 9.75 12.20 -0.48
C ASP A 249 10.97 11.43 -1.02
N ILE A 250 11.91 11.03 -0.17
CA ILE A 250 13.18 10.44 -0.61
C ILE A 250 13.42 9.01 -0.10
N VAL A 251 12.79 8.57 1.00
CA VAL A 251 12.90 7.18 1.47
C VAL A 251 12.07 6.28 0.55
N HIS A 252 12.74 5.55 -0.34
CA HIS A 252 12.08 4.82 -1.42
C HIS A 252 11.75 3.37 -1.04
N HIS A 253 12.68 2.66 -0.43
CA HIS A 253 12.43 1.35 0.17
C HIS A 253 13.43 1.02 1.28
N MET A 254 13.03 0.08 2.14
CA MET A 254 13.85 -0.55 3.17
C MET A 254 13.80 -2.06 2.97
N LEU A 255 14.97 -2.70 2.97
CA LEU A 255 15.08 -4.16 3.03
C LEU A 255 15.83 -4.53 4.29
N MET A 256 15.32 -5.53 4.99
CA MET A 256 15.97 -6.07 6.17
C MET A 256 16.42 -7.48 5.87
N TYR A 257 17.70 -7.77 6.10
CA TYR A 257 18.30 -9.07 5.83
C TYR A 257 18.71 -9.77 7.12
N GLU A 258 18.55 -11.08 7.15
CA GLU A 258 19.13 -11.96 8.15
C GLU A 258 20.59 -12.23 7.81
N CYS A 259 21.47 -12.10 8.80
CA CYS A 259 22.83 -12.61 8.67
C CYS A 259 22.88 -14.11 8.97
N ASN A 260 23.80 -14.83 8.33
CA ASN A 260 24.11 -16.22 8.63
C ASN A 260 24.32 -16.42 10.14
N PRO A 261 23.84 -17.52 10.76
CA PRO A 261 24.05 -17.79 12.19
C PRO A 261 25.52 -17.75 12.66
N SER A 262 26.45 -17.98 11.73
CA SER A 262 27.90 -17.98 11.95
C SER A 262 28.53 -16.59 11.81
N ALA A 263 27.77 -15.56 11.41
CA ALA A 263 28.28 -14.21 11.28
C ALA A 263 28.71 -13.66 12.65
N VAL A 264 29.89 -13.01 12.68
CA VAL A 264 30.47 -12.42 13.88
C VAL A 264 30.92 -11.01 13.54
N PHE A 265 30.40 -10.03 14.27
CA PHE A 265 30.79 -8.63 14.17
C PHE A 265 31.32 -8.14 15.52
N ASP A 266 32.12 -7.06 15.51
CA ASP A 266 32.43 -6.34 16.74
C ASP A 266 31.21 -5.54 17.19
N ASP A 267 30.55 -6.00 18.26
CA ASP A 267 29.35 -5.37 18.83
C ASP A 267 29.53 -3.89 19.17
N LYS A 268 30.78 -3.43 19.39
CA LYS A 268 31.08 -2.02 19.70
C LYS A 268 31.16 -1.15 18.45
N ASN A 269 31.40 -1.75 17.30
CA ASN A 269 31.66 -1.08 16.03
C ASN A 269 30.95 -1.83 14.90
N LEU A 270 29.61 -1.92 14.99
CA LEU A 270 28.83 -2.57 13.95
C LEU A 270 28.96 -1.80 12.63
N PRO A 271 29.15 -2.50 11.50
CA PRO A 271 29.31 -1.84 10.19
C PRO A 271 28.11 -0.97 9.83
N SER A 272 28.38 0.24 9.36
CA SER A 272 27.39 1.17 8.83
C SER A 272 28.03 2.04 7.75
N GLY A 273 27.42 2.14 6.57
CA GLY A 273 28.03 2.82 5.44
C GLY A 273 27.24 2.65 4.14
N ILE A 274 27.80 3.15 3.04
CA ILE A 274 27.28 2.85 1.71
C ILE A 274 27.39 1.34 1.48
N CYS A 275 26.31 0.71 1.02
CA CYS A 275 26.25 -0.75 0.89
C CYS A 275 27.39 -1.31 0.03
N ASP A 276 27.67 -0.65 -1.10
CA ASP A 276 28.73 -1.05 -2.04
C ASP A 276 30.13 -0.96 -1.39
N ASP A 277 30.37 0.06 -0.56
CA ASP A 277 31.65 0.24 0.14
C ASP A 277 31.87 -0.81 1.23
N LEU A 278 30.78 -1.31 1.84
CA LEU A 278 30.86 -2.36 2.84
C LEU A 278 31.13 -3.73 2.21
N GLY A 279 30.66 -3.95 0.97
CA GLY A 279 31.02 -5.08 0.10
C GLY A 279 31.17 -6.42 0.83
N GLU A 280 32.41 -6.91 0.94
CA GLU A 280 32.74 -8.22 1.52
C GLU A 280 32.25 -8.40 2.97
N VAL A 281 32.19 -7.33 3.76
CA VAL A 281 31.77 -7.37 5.16
C VAL A 281 30.30 -7.83 5.29
N LEU A 282 29.48 -7.52 4.29
CA LEU A 282 28.05 -7.83 4.30
C LEU A 282 27.70 -9.16 3.63
N ILE A 283 28.66 -9.85 2.98
CA ILE A 283 28.43 -11.15 2.32
C ILE A 283 27.63 -12.14 3.18
N PRO A 284 27.88 -12.27 4.51
CA PRO A 284 27.11 -13.18 5.35
C PRO A 284 25.61 -12.83 5.48
N CYS A 285 25.18 -11.66 5.01
CA CYS A 285 23.86 -11.08 5.25
C CYS A 285 23.13 -10.65 3.96
N THR A 286 23.50 -11.16 2.77
CA THR A 286 22.90 -10.69 1.50
C THR A 286 21.77 -11.57 0.98
N SER A 287 21.59 -12.79 1.50
CA SER A 287 20.74 -13.80 0.83
C SER A 287 19.32 -13.91 1.39
N ASN A 288 19.14 -13.68 2.69
CA ASN A 288 17.87 -13.95 3.37
C ASN A 288 17.19 -12.64 3.76
N ILE A 289 16.03 -12.37 3.17
CA ILE A 289 15.22 -11.18 3.51
C ILE A 289 14.37 -11.52 4.74
N ALA A 290 14.52 -10.75 5.82
CA ALA A 290 13.71 -10.81 7.03
C ALA A 290 12.39 -10.04 6.89
N THR A 291 12.36 -8.98 6.09
CA THR A 291 11.17 -8.20 5.71
C THR A 291 11.57 -7.06 4.76
N GLY A 292 10.60 -6.33 4.22
CA GLY A 292 10.83 -5.10 3.47
C GLY A 292 9.64 -4.16 3.49
N TRP A 293 9.90 -2.91 3.15
CA TRP A 293 8.89 -1.88 2.91
C TRP A 293 9.31 -1.07 1.67
N ALA A 294 8.35 -0.62 0.88
CA ALA A 294 8.58 0.28 -0.23
C ALA A 294 7.47 1.32 -0.32
N VAL A 295 7.73 2.42 -1.01
CA VAL A 295 6.73 3.45 -1.31
C VAL A 295 5.44 2.82 -1.85
N GLY A 296 4.29 3.24 -1.31
CA GLY A 296 2.97 2.69 -1.62
C GLY A 296 2.54 1.50 -0.75
N GLY A 297 3.45 0.88 0.01
CA GLY A 297 3.10 -0.12 1.01
C GLY A 297 2.63 0.49 2.32
N ASP A 298 1.72 -0.20 3.01
CA ASP A 298 1.28 0.19 4.35
C ASP A 298 2.45 0.26 5.33
N TYR A 299 2.37 1.20 6.28
CA TYR A 299 3.43 1.35 7.27
C TYR A 299 3.44 0.20 8.27
N ILE A 300 2.31 -0.43 8.58
CA ILE A 300 2.23 -1.54 9.54
C ILE A 300 1.68 -2.77 8.83
N ASN A 301 2.42 -3.87 8.93
CA ASN A 301 2.00 -5.16 8.42
C ASN A 301 1.97 -6.19 9.57
N GLU A 302 0.79 -6.73 9.82
CA GLU A 302 0.56 -7.72 10.86
C GLU A 302 0.57 -9.15 10.30
N PHE A 303 1.26 -10.04 11.01
CA PHE A 303 1.28 -11.45 10.68
C PHE A 303 0.01 -12.15 11.18
N PRO A 304 -0.44 -13.25 10.52
CA PRO A 304 -1.62 -14.01 10.94
C PRO A 304 -1.57 -14.39 12.42
N ASP A 305 -2.72 -14.38 13.11
CA ASP A 305 -2.81 -14.62 14.57
C ASP A 305 -2.14 -15.91 15.06
N VAL A 306 -2.00 -16.90 14.19
CA VAL A 306 -1.40 -18.21 14.47
C VAL A 306 0.11 -18.28 14.22
N ALA A 307 0.73 -17.26 13.62
CA ALA A 307 2.13 -17.28 13.21
C ALA A 307 2.89 -16.01 13.62
N GLY A 308 4.17 -16.16 13.98
CA GLY A 308 5.03 -15.06 14.38
C GLY A 308 6.47 -15.24 13.91
N TYR A 309 7.15 -14.14 13.60
CA TYR A 309 8.51 -14.17 13.06
C TYR A 309 9.50 -14.38 14.22
N PRO A 310 10.30 -15.45 14.22
CA PRO A 310 11.17 -15.80 15.34
C PRO A 310 12.31 -14.80 15.52
N VAL A 311 12.49 -14.31 16.75
CA VAL A 311 13.55 -13.38 17.15
C VAL A 311 14.01 -13.66 18.59
N GLY A 312 15.16 -13.13 19.00
CA GLY A 312 15.67 -13.23 20.38
C GLY A 312 16.73 -14.31 20.60
N GLY A 313 17.19 -14.45 21.84
CA GLY A 313 18.50 -15.06 22.17
C GLY A 313 18.72 -16.53 21.84
N ASP A 314 17.66 -17.35 21.82
CA ASP A 314 17.76 -18.78 21.44
C ASP A 314 17.48 -19.01 19.95
N PHE A 315 17.18 -17.95 19.19
CA PHE A 315 17.07 -18.00 17.74
C PHE A 315 18.45 -17.86 17.10
N GLU A 316 18.67 -18.56 15.99
CA GLU A 316 20.00 -18.67 15.38
C GLU A 316 20.50 -17.36 14.76
N ILE A 317 19.59 -16.47 14.36
CA ILE A 317 19.91 -15.19 13.74
C ILE A 317 20.19 -14.13 14.81
N LYS A 318 21.45 -13.68 14.87
CA LYS A 318 21.96 -12.72 15.86
C LYS A 318 22.07 -11.29 15.34
N TYR A 319 22.29 -11.16 14.03
CA TYR A 319 22.53 -9.90 13.37
C TYR A 319 21.59 -9.76 12.18
N TYR A 320 21.22 -8.52 11.92
CA TYR A 320 20.42 -8.13 10.77
C TYR A 320 21.08 -6.94 10.08
N VAL A 321 20.85 -6.80 8.79
CA VAL A 321 21.23 -5.59 8.03
C VAL A 321 19.96 -4.90 7.59
N ILE A 322 19.81 -3.62 7.91
CA ILE A 322 18.85 -2.78 7.19
C ILE A 322 19.59 -2.10 6.03
N GLN A 323 19.04 -2.27 4.84
CA GLN A 323 19.41 -1.53 3.64
C GLN A 323 18.32 -0.48 3.39
N MET A 324 18.70 0.79 3.45
CA MET A 324 17.85 1.93 3.18
C MET A 324 18.19 2.48 1.79
N HIS A 325 17.22 2.52 0.90
CA HIS A 325 17.36 3.14 -0.42
C HIS A 325 16.71 4.53 -0.42
N TYR A 326 17.52 5.53 -0.68
CA TYR A 326 17.10 6.91 -0.92
C TYR A 326 17.08 7.22 -2.42
N ASN A 327 15.96 7.74 -2.89
CA ASN A 327 15.80 8.29 -4.23
C ASN A 327 15.68 9.83 -4.16
N ASN A 328 16.82 10.51 -4.10
CA ASN A 328 16.94 11.96 -3.97
C ASN A 328 17.06 12.62 -5.35
N ILE A 329 16.00 12.52 -6.16
CA ILE A 329 15.96 12.99 -7.57
C ILE A 329 16.34 14.47 -7.76
N HIS A 330 16.18 15.28 -6.71
CA HIS A 330 16.52 16.71 -6.73
C HIS A 330 17.90 17.02 -6.15
N GLN A 331 18.67 15.99 -5.77
CA GLN A 331 20.03 16.09 -5.24
C GLN A 331 20.16 17.09 -4.09
N MET A 332 19.15 17.11 -3.21
CA MET A 332 19.10 18.02 -2.07
C MET A 332 20.21 17.66 -1.08
N SER A 333 20.85 18.70 -0.51
CA SER A 333 21.90 18.57 0.50
C SER A 333 21.38 18.89 1.90
N ASN A 334 22.18 18.58 2.92
CA ASN A 334 21.90 18.88 4.34
C ASN A 334 20.60 18.25 4.87
N ARG A 335 20.23 17.07 4.35
CA ARG A 335 19.12 16.29 4.87
C ARG A 335 19.60 15.32 5.93
N THR A 336 18.87 15.27 7.03
CA THR A 336 19.07 14.27 8.09
C THR A 336 17.90 13.34 8.10
N ASP A 337 18.16 12.04 8.28
CA ASP A 337 17.14 11.01 8.33
C ASP A 337 17.21 10.22 9.64
N SER A 338 16.01 9.92 10.17
CA SER A 338 15.84 8.97 11.26
C SER A 338 14.77 7.92 10.93
N SER A 339 14.83 7.35 9.72
CA SER A 339 13.93 6.29 9.27
C SER A 339 14.48 4.90 9.61
N GLY A 340 13.62 3.88 9.55
CA GLY A 340 13.97 2.50 9.89
C GLY A 340 12.80 1.53 9.92
N MET A 341 13.02 0.37 10.52
CA MET A 341 11.98 -0.66 10.71
C MET A 341 11.83 -1.04 12.18
N ARG A 342 10.59 -1.24 12.62
CA ARG A 342 10.23 -1.72 13.96
C ARG A 342 9.63 -3.10 13.90
N PHE A 343 9.98 -3.96 14.84
CA PHE A 343 9.25 -5.21 15.10
C PHE A 343 8.48 -5.11 16.42
N TYR A 344 7.18 -5.43 16.39
CA TYR A 344 6.33 -5.53 17.58
C TYR A 344 6.36 -6.97 18.11
N ILE A 345 6.70 -7.13 19.39
CA ILE A 345 7.04 -8.41 19.99
C ILE A 345 5.90 -8.89 20.89
N SER A 346 5.44 -10.11 20.64
CA SER A 346 4.40 -10.74 21.46
C SER A 346 4.93 -11.15 22.83
N ASN A 347 4.02 -11.24 23.80
CA ASN A 347 4.30 -11.80 25.12
C ASN A 347 4.42 -13.33 25.10
N GLU A 348 3.72 -13.98 24.16
CA GLU A 348 3.66 -15.44 24.03
C GLU A 348 4.07 -15.88 22.62
N LEU A 349 4.62 -17.09 22.50
CA LEU A 349 4.88 -17.69 21.21
C LEU A 349 3.55 -18.08 20.54
N ARG A 350 3.41 -17.75 19.26
CA ARG A 350 2.34 -18.24 18.40
C ARG A 350 2.63 -19.68 17.97
N GLN A 351 1.61 -20.34 17.41
CA GLN A 351 1.66 -21.76 17.07
C GLN A 351 2.72 -22.08 16.01
N TYR A 352 2.91 -21.18 15.04
CA TYR A 352 3.81 -21.37 13.91
C TYR A 352 4.85 -20.26 13.81
N ASP A 353 6.00 -20.59 13.21
CA ASP A 353 6.92 -19.58 12.71
C ASP A 353 6.46 -19.09 11.34
N ILE A 354 6.61 -17.79 11.10
CA ILE A 354 6.56 -17.22 9.75
C ILE A 354 7.95 -16.80 9.32
N GLY A 355 8.23 -16.94 8.03
CA GLY A 355 9.46 -16.51 7.38
C GLY A 355 9.18 -16.10 5.94
N TYR A 356 10.22 -15.71 5.23
CA TYR A 356 10.12 -15.21 3.86
C TYR A 356 10.83 -16.18 2.91
N LEU A 357 10.20 -16.42 1.76
CA LEU A 357 10.76 -17.22 0.68
C LEU A 357 10.89 -16.33 -0.55
N THR A 358 12.13 -16.05 -0.96
CA THR A 358 12.41 -15.31 -2.19
C THR A 358 12.40 -16.27 -3.37
N LEU A 359 11.55 -15.98 -4.36
CA LEU A 359 11.47 -16.71 -5.63
C LEU A 359 11.70 -15.73 -6.78
N GLY A 360 12.53 -16.10 -7.75
CA GLY A 360 12.81 -15.24 -8.90
C GLY A 360 14.15 -15.54 -9.56
N GLN A 361 14.58 -14.64 -10.42
CA GLN A 361 15.95 -14.59 -10.94
C GLN A 361 16.84 -13.79 -9.99
N ASP A 362 18.14 -14.07 -10.02
CA ASP A 362 19.12 -13.21 -9.36
C ASP A 362 19.13 -11.82 -10.00
N SER A 363 19.50 -10.81 -9.24
CA SER A 363 19.58 -9.41 -9.68
C SER A 363 20.87 -9.09 -10.46
N ASP A 364 21.72 -10.09 -10.70
CA ASP A 364 22.91 -9.94 -11.55
C ASP A 364 22.49 -9.46 -12.96
N ALA A 365 23.19 -8.44 -13.47
CA ALA A 365 22.97 -7.86 -14.79
C ALA A 365 23.07 -8.89 -15.94
N THR A 366 23.63 -10.07 -15.69
CA THR A 366 23.66 -11.19 -16.65
C THR A 366 22.42 -12.09 -16.61
N ALA A 367 21.60 -12.02 -15.54
CA ALA A 367 20.45 -12.89 -15.35
C ALA A 367 19.18 -12.39 -16.05
N ILE A 368 19.01 -11.06 -16.21
CA ILE A 368 17.84 -10.45 -16.85
C ILE A 368 18.31 -9.49 -17.96
N ALA A 369 18.06 -9.84 -19.22
CA ALA A 369 18.32 -8.99 -20.37
C ALA A 369 17.03 -8.77 -21.18
N ILE A 370 16.55 -7.52 -21.21
CA ILE A 370 15.37 -7.10 -21.98
C ILE A 370 15.85 -6.46 -23.28
N PRO A 371 15.59 -7.06 -24.46
CA PRO A 371 15.92 -6.43 -25.73
C PRO A 371 15.21 -5.08 -25.89
N PRO A 372 15.89 -4.05 -26.43
CA PRO A 372 15.23 -2.78 -26.68
C PRO A 372 14.12 -2.95 -27.72
N TYR A 373 13.01 -2.21 -27.53
CA TYR A 373 11.83 -2.19 -28.41
C TYR A 373 11.03 -3.49 -28.45
N ASP A 374 11.28 -4.44 -27.56
CA ASP A 374 10.40 -5.60 -27.42
C ASP A 374 9.13 -5.18 -26.67
N ASP A 375 7.96 -5.37 -27.27
CA ASP A 375 6.68 -4.95 -26.69
C ASP A 375 6.31 -5.78 -25.46
N ARG A 376 6.83 -7.01 -25.36
CA ARG A 376 6.60 -7.91 -24.22
C ARG A 376 7.63 -9.04 -24.16
N LEU A 377 8.41 -9.06 -23.08
CA LEU A 377 9.24 -10.20 -22.72
C LEU A 377 8.68 -10.90 -21.48
N VAL A 378 8.53 -12.23 -21.54
CA VAL A 378 8.14 -13.06 -20.38
C VAL A 378 9.38 -13.76 -19.85
N ILE A 379 9.64 -13.61 -18.55
CA ILE A 379 10.74 -14.27 -17.85
C ILE A 379 10.15 -15.23 -16.82
N ASP A 380 10.42 -16.52 -16.99
CA ASP A 380 9.98 -17.54 -16.06
C ASP A 380 11.10 -17.93 -15.08
N SER A 381 10.74 -18.12 -13.81
CA SER A 381 11.62 -18.64 -12.76
C SER A 381 10.99 -19.86 -12.10
N TYR A 382 11.82 -20.84 -11.74
CA TYR A 382 11.35 -22.13 -11.23
C TYR A 382 12.10 -22.51 -9.96
N CYS A 383 11.37 -23.04 -8.96
CA CYS A 383 11.96 -23.73 -7.82
C CYS A 383 11.88 -25.25 -8.07
N PRO A 384 12.99 -25.91 -8.45
CA PRO A 384 12.95 -27.30 -8.88
C PRO A 384 12.64 -28.25 -7.72
N ALA A 385 12.11 -29.43 -8.05
CA ALA A 385 11.72 -30.44 -7.07
C ALA A 385 12.84 -30.79 -6.08
N LEU A 386 14.09 -30.84 -6.55
CA LEU A 386 15.29 -31.10 -5.75
C LEU A 386 15.47 -30.07 -4.61
N VAL A 387 15.08 -28.82 -4.83
CA VAL A 387 15.13 -27.77 -3.80
C VAL A 387 13.94 -27.90 -2.86
N THR A 388 12.74 -28.11 -3.40
CA THR A 388 11.52 -28.27 -2.59
C THR A 388 11.52 -29.52 -1.70
N GLN A 389 12.40 -30.50 -1.95
CA GLN A 389 12.62 -31.65 -1.07
C GLN A 389 13.15 -31.25 0.33
N ASN A 390 13.73 -30.04 0.46
CA ASN A 390 14.16 -29.51 1.75
C ASN A 390 13.02 -28.85 2.54
N ILE A 391 11.83 -28.69 1.94
CA ILE A 391 10.64 -28.22 2.65
C ILE A 391 10.14 -29.34 3.59
N PRO A 392 9.67 -29.01 4.81
CA PRO A 392 9.14 -30.01 5.74
C PRO A 392 8.09 -30.92 5.08
N PRO A 393 8.01 -32.22 5.44
CA PRO A 393 7.01 -33.14 4.88
C PRO A 393 5.56 -32.71 5.11
N THR A 394 5.31 -31.87 6.12
CA THR A 394 4.01 -31.26 6.40
C THR A 394 3.67 -30.09 5.48
N GLY A 395 4.61 -29.67 4.62
CA GLY A 395 4.49 -28.51 3.74
C GLY A 395 4.69 -27.19 4.46
N ILE A 396 4.44 -26.11 3.71
CA ILE A 396 4.37 -24.72 4.16
C ILE A 396 3.05 -24.11 3.69
N THR A 397 2.58 -23.06 4.38
CA THR A 397 1.40 -22.29 3.97
C THR A 397 1.84 -20.90 3.55
N VAL A 398 1.55 -20.52 2.30
CA VAL A 398 1.80 -19.17 1.79
C VAL A 398 0.62 -18.28 2.19
N VAL A 399 0.90 -17.23 2.96
CA VAL A 399 -0.13 -16.32 3.50
C VAL A 399 -0.09 -14.92 2.88
N ALA A 400 1.02 -14.57 2.23
CA ALA A 400 1.23 -13.30 1.55
C ALA A 400 2.23 -13.47 0.40
N ALA A 401 2.19 -12.55 -0.56
CA ALA A 401 3.16 -12.46 -1.66
C ALA A 401 3.52 -10.99 -1.88
N PHE A 402 4.79 -10.74 -2.18
CA PHE A 402 5.33 -9.40 -2.44
C PHE A 402 6.08 -9.42 -3.77
N PRO A 403 5.41 -9.10 -4.90
CA PRO A 403 6.08 -9.01 -6.19
C PRO A 403 6.98 -7.76 -6.22
N HIS A 404 8.16 -7.89 -6.84
CA HIS A 404 9.10 -6.80 -6.99
C HIS A 404 9.69 -6.78 -8.40
N THR A 405 9.63 -5.62 -9.05
CA THR A 405 10.26 -5.33 -10.33
C THR A 405 10.78 -3.90 -10.35
N HIS A 406 11.67 -3.59 -11.29
CA HIS A 406 11.98 -2.20 -11.62
C HIS A 406 10.92 -1.62 -12.59
N LEU A 407 11.23 -0.47 -13.20
CA LEU A 407 10.30 0.35 -13.99
C LEU A 407 9.66 -0.34 -15.21
N GLN A 408 10.22 -1.44 -15.70
CA GLN A 408 9.73 -2.15 -16.91
C GLN A 408 8.85 -3.36 -16.58
N GLY A 409 8.68 -3.72 -15.31
CA GLY A 409 7.81 -4.83 -14.92
C GLY A 409 6.33 -4.44 -14.94
N THR A 410 5.49 -5.34 -15.46
CA THR A 410 4.03 -5.15 -15.58
C THR A 410 3.27 -6.40 -15.18
#